data_AF-A0A5B6Z349-F1
#
_entry.id   AF-A0A5B6Z349-F1
#
_cell.length_a   1.000
_cell.length_b   1.000
_cell.length_c   1.000
_cell.angle_alpha   90.00
_cell.angle_beta   90.00
_cell.angle_gamma   90.00
#
_symmetry.space_group_name_H-M   'P 1'
#
loop_
_entity.id
_entity.type
_entity.pdbx_description
1 polymer ?
#
loop_
_entity_poly.entity_id
_entity_poly.type
_entity_poly.pdbx_seq_one_letter_code
_entity_poly.pdbx_strand_id
1 'polypeptide(L)'
;NDLWGQPQFKALDLEFDQPLRELGFHGVPHKASAFIVPTSSCLVELIETPFVVITLSEIEIVNLERVGLGQKNFDMTIVFKDFKRDVLRIDSIPSTSLDGIKEWIDTTDLKYYESRLNLNWRPI
;
A
#
# COMPACT_ATOMS: atom_id res chain seq x y z
N ASN A 1 30.54 6.17 10.82
CA ASN A 1 30.15 5.92 9.42
C ASN A 1 28.75 6.45 9.19
N ASP A 2 28.62 7.77 9.09
CA ASP A 2 27.37 8.40 8.67
C ASP A 2 27.42 8.54 7.14
N LEU A 3 26.99 7.47 6.45
CA LEU A 3 26.96 7.42 4.98
C LEU A 3 26.10 8.54 4.39
N TRP A 4 25.11 9.04 5.14
CA TRP A 4 24.17 10.06 4.72
C TRP A 4 24.67 11.48 4.96
N GLY A 5 25.66 11.66 5.84
CA GLY A 5 26.37 12.93 6.02
C GLY A 5 27.36 13.29 4.90
N GLN A 6 27.48 12.48 3.85
CA GLN A 6 28.41 12.73 2.76
C GLN A 6 27.94 13.90 1.87
N PRO A 7 28.83 14.79 1.42
CA PRO A 7 28.46 16.01 0.69
C PRO A 7 27.58 15.78 -0.53
N GLN A 8 27.75 14.65 -1.23
CA GLN A 8 26.96 14.33 -2.43
C GLN A 8 25.48 14.03 -2.14
N PHE A 9 25.14 13.64 -0.91
CA PHE A 9 23.74 13.37 -0.52
C PHE A 9 23.09 14.56 0.17
N LYS A 10 23.87 15.53 0.65
CA LYS A 10 23.37 16.73 1.33
C LYS A 10 22.46 17.59 0.45
N ALA A 11 22.65 17.56 -0.86
CA ALA A 11 21.80 18.29 -1.82
C ALA A 11 20.46 17.59 -2.11
N LEU A 12 20.28 16.33 -1.69
CA LEU A 12 19.07 15.55 -1.95
C LEU A 12 18.00 15.71 -0.86
N ASP A 13 18.33 16.39 0.24
CA ASP A 13 17.43 16.65 1.37
C ASP A 13 16.68 15.39 1.85
N LEU A 14 17.42 14.29 2.02
CA LEU A 14 16.86 12.99 2.37
C LEU A 14 16.51 12.92 3.85
N GLU A 15 15.31 12.44 4.13
CA GLU A 15 14.83 12.16 5.48
C GLU A 15 14.52 10.66 5.64
N PHE A 16 14.71 10.15 6.86
CA PHE A 16 14.32 8.78 7.18
C PHE A 16 12.81 8.71 7.39
N ASP A 17 12.14 7.94 6.55
CA ASP A 17 10.73 7.63 6.72
C ASP A 17 10.57 6.29 7.44
N GLN A 18 9.97 6.31 8.64
CA GLN A 18 9.92 5.16 9.53
C GLN A 18 8.60 4.39 9.38
N PRO A 19 8.62 3.04 9.34
CA PRO A 19 7.41 2.23 9.34
C PRO A 19 6.59 2.35 10.62
N LEU A 20 5.30 2.68 10.48
CA LEU A 20 4.28 2.75 11.51
C LEU A 20 3.68 1.36 11.73
N ARG A 21 4.42 0.50 12.45
CA ARG A 21 4.12 -0.94 12.58
C ARG A 21 2.74 -1.25 13.13
N GLU A 22 2.19 -0.38 13.97
CA GLU A 22 0.86 -0.46 14.55
C GLU A 22 -0.27 -0.37 13.51
N LEU A 23 0.00 0.25 12.36
CA LEU A 23 -0.91 0.34 11.22
C LEU A 23 -0.64 -0.75 10.17
N GLY A 24 0.32 -1.64 10.41
CA GLY A 24 0.69 -2.68 9.48
C GLY A 24 -0.34 -3.80 9.40
N PHE A 25 -0.40 -4.46 8.25
CA PHE A 25 -1.33 -5.56 7.98
C PHE A 25 -0.68 -6.64 7.12
N HIS A 26 -1.24 -7.85 7.18
CA HIS A 26 -0.81 -8.94 6.31
C HIS A 26 -1.59 -8.92 4.99
N GLY A 27 -0.90 -9.25 3.90
CA GLY A 27 -1.50 -9.40 2.57
C GLY A 27 -0.53 -10.07 1.60
N VAL A 28 -0.98 -10.36 0.40
CA VAL A 28 -0.20 -11.01 -0.67
C VAL A 28 0.01 -10.00 -1.80
N PRO A 29 1.08 -9.18 -1.77
CA PRO A 29 1.38 -8.25 -2.85
C PRO A 29 1.94 -8.95 -4.10
N HIS A 30 2.50 -10.16 -3.91
CA HIS A 30 3.15 -10.94 -4.96
C HIS A 30 2.72 -12.41 -4.90
N LYS A 31 3.53 -13.28 -4.26
CA LYS A 31 3.30 -14.75 -4.24
C LYS A 31 3.03 -15.32 -2.85
N ALA A 32 3.46 -14.62 -1.80
CA ALA A 32 3.35 -15.06 -0.42
C ALA A 32 2.78 -13.94 0.45
N SER A 33 2.23 -14.33 1.59
CA SER A 33 1.78 -13.38 2.60
C SER A 33 2.98 -12.66 3.20
N ALA A 34 2.93 -11.33 3.20
CA ALA A 34 3.95 -10.46 3.77
C ALA A 34 3.30 -9.43 4.69
N PHE A 35 4.09 -8.86 5.61
CA PHE A 35 3.62 -7.80 6.49
C PHE A 35 3.93 -6.45 5.88
N ILE A 36 2.88 -5.77 5.42
CA ILE A 36 2.94 -4.49 4.72
C ILE A 36 2.66 -3.39 5.74
N VAL A 37 3.46 -2.33 5.72
CA VAL A 37 3.44 -1.30 6.75
C VAL A 37 3.43 0.08 6.10
N PRO A 38 2.55 1.00 6.53
CA PRO A 38 2.63 2.38 6.08
C PRO A 38 3.77 3.12 6.79
N THR A 39 4.26 4.16 6.14
CA THR A 39 5.16 5.16 6.68
C THR A 39 4.45 6.52 6.62
N SER A 40 5.16 7.63 6.82
CA SER A 40 4.54 8.95 6.65
C SER A 40 4.20 9.26 5.18
N SER A 41 4.98 8.72 4.24
CA SER A 41 4.86 9.06 2.82
C SER A 41 4.64 7.86 1.89
N CYS A 42 4.76 6.63 2.39
CA CYS A 42 4.74 5.41 1.60
C CYS A 42 3.92 4.29 2.24
N LEU A 43 3.59 3.27 1.44
CA LEU A 43 3.20 1.93 1.89
C LEU A 43 4.30 0.96 1.44
N VAL A 44 4.88 0.19 2.38
CA VAL A 44 6.10 -0.57 2.11
C VAL A 44 6.06 -2.02 2.60
N GLU A 45 6.79 -2.88 1.90
CA GLU A 45 7.23 -4.19 2.33
C GLU A 45 8.69 -4.33 1.86
N LEU A 46 9.63 -4.41 2.80
CA LEU A 46 11.08 -4.28 2.55
C LEU A 46 11.88 -5.48 3.09
N ILE A 47 11.21 -6.53 3.55
CA ILE A 47 11.84 -7.71 4.14
C ILE A 47 12.10 -8.76 3.07
N GLU A 48 11.11 -9.06 2.23
CA GLU A 48 11.21 -10.09 1.20
C GLU A 48 11.22 -9.50 -0.21
N THR A 49 11.86 -10.18 -1.16
CA THR A 49 11.88 -9.75 -2.56
C THR A 49 10.81 -10.48 -3.37
N PRO A 50 10.13 -9.80 -4.32
CA PRO A 50 10.33 -8.39 -4.68
C PRO A 50 9.74 -7.43 -3.65
N PHE A 51 10.47 -6.33 -3.38
CA PHE A 51 10.04 -5.30 -2.43
C PHE A 51 8.83 -4.54 -2.97
N VAL A 52 7.99 -4.08 -2.04
CA VAL A 52 6.89 -3.16 -2.32
C VAL A 52 7.25 -1.78 -1.78
N VAL A 53 7.22 -0.77 -2.64
CA VAL A 53 7.31 0.64 -2.25
C VAL A 53 6.29 1.41 -3.07
N ILE A 54 5.31 1.99 -2.39
CA ILE A 54 4.27 2.80 -3.00
C ILE A 54 4.29 4.16 -2.35
N THR A 55 4.62 5.21 -3.10
CA THR A 55 4.50 6.58 -2.60
C THR A 55 3.03 6.98 -2.60
N LEU A 56 2.52 7.43 -1.44
CA LEU A 56 1.10 7.73 -1.27
C LEU A 56 0.63 8.85 -2.20
N SER A 57 1.49 9.83 -2.48
CA SER A 57 1.18 10.93 -3.40
C SER A 57 1.04 10.51 -4.87
N GLU A 58 1.46 9.29 -5.24
CA GLU A 58 1.27 8.71 -6.58
C GLU A 58 -0.04 7.95 -6.73
N ILE A 59 -0.76 7.69 -5.62
CA ILE A 59 -2.02 6.97 -5.64
C ILE A 59 -3.13 7.91 -6.12
N GLU A 60 -3.88 7.49 -7.13
CA GLU A 60 -5.12 8.15 -7.54
C GLU A 60 -6.28 7.70 -6.66
N ILE A 61 -6.44 6.37 -6.53
CA ILE A 61 -7.54 5.80 -5.76
C ILE A 61 -7.26 4.35 -5.33
N VAL A 62 -7.87 3.95 -4.21
CA VAL A 62 -7.86 2.56 -3.71
C VAL A 62 -9.23 1.92 -3.93
N ASN A 63 -9.27 0.65 -4.35
CA ASN A 63 -10.47 -0.16 -4.36
C ASN A 63 -10.29 -1.37 -3.43
N LEU A 64 -11.16 -1.48 -2.43
CA LEU A 64 -11.23 -2.62 -1.52
C LEU A 64 -12.22 -3.63 -2.12
N GLU A 65 -11.70 -4.72 -2.65
CA GLU A 65 -12.44 -5.74 -3.38
C GLU A 65 -12.84 -6.92 -2.49
N ARG A 66 -13.95 -7.57 -2.82
CA ARG A 66 -14.51 -8.71 -2.08
C ARG A 66 -14.87 -8.38 -0.63
N VAL A 67 -15.15 -7.11 -0.34
CA VAL A 67 -15.65 -6.70 0.97
C VAL A 67 -17.12 -7.10 1.10
N GLY A 68 -17.44 -7.89 2.12
CA GLY A 68 -18.80 -8.36 2.37
C GLY A 68 -18.93 -9.28 3.58
N LEU A 69 -20.17 -9.46 4.04
CA LEU A 69 -20.48 -10.32 5.19
C LEU A 69 -20.05 -11.78 4.92
N GLY A 70 -19.32 -12.36 5.86
CA GLY A 70 -18.87 -13.76 5.83
C GLY A 70 -17.57 -14.02 5.08
N GLN A 71 -16.97 -13.01 4.43
CA GLN A 71 -15.64 -13.14 3.83
C GLN A 71 -14.56 -13.06 4.90
N LYS A 72 -13.61 -14.00 4.89
CA LYS A 72 -12.46 -14.00 5.80
C LYS A 72 -11.31 -13.11 5.32
N ASN A 73 -11.32 -12.80 4.03
CA ASN A 73 -10.33 -11.95 3.39
C ASN A 73 -10.96 -11.05 2.34
N PHE A 74 -10.27 -9.96 2.05
CA PHE A 74 -10.58 -9.02 0.98
C PHE A 74 -9.29 -8.72 0.20
N ASP A 75 -9.40 -8.07 -0.96
CA ASP A 75 -8.23 -7.62 -1.73
C ASP A 75 -8.21 -6.09 -1.76
N MET A 76 -7.02 -5.52 -1.95
CA MET A 76 -6.83 -4.10 -2.19
C MET A 76 -6.21 -3.92 -3.56
N THR A 77 -6.84 -3.10 -4.40
CA THR A 77 -6.26 -2.64 -5.66
C THR A 77 -5.91 -1.15 -5.54
N ILE A 78 -4.67 -0.79 -5.87
CA ILE A 78 -4.15 0.57 -5.86
C ILE A 78 -4.01 1.03 -7.31
N VAL A 79 -4.76 2.08 -7.65
CA VAL A 79 -4.69 2.74 -8.95
C VAL A 79 -3.80 3.96 -8.83
N PHE A 80 -2.82 4.09 -9.72
CA PHE A 80 -1.87 5.20 -9.74
C PHE A 80 -2.39 6.36 -10.59
N LYS A 81 -1.91 7.57 -10.28
CA LYS A 81 -2.17 8.79 -11.08
C LYS A 81 -1.66 8.67 -12.51
N ASP A 82 -0.56 7.94 -12.71
CA ASP A 82 -0.13 7.54 -14.05
C ASP A 82 -0.94 6.33 -14.53
N PHE A 83 -2.02 6.58 -15.28
CA PHE A 83 -2.89 5.52 -15.80
C PHE A 83 -2.23 4.61 -16.86
N LYS A 84 -0.98 4.88 -17.26
CA LYS A 84 -0.19 3.93 -18.08
C LYS A 84 0.49 2.86 -17.23
N ARG A 85 0.61 3.09 -15.92
CA ARG A 85 1.14 2.13 -14.95
C ARG A 85 0.04 1.13 -14.58
N ASP A 86 0.40 -0.15 -14.58
CA ASP A 86 -0.49 -1.20 -14.10
C ASP A 86 -0.85 -0.97 -12.62
N VAL A 87 -2.08 -1.33 -12.26
CA VAL A 87 -2.52 -1.30 -10.86
C VAL A 87 -1.69 -2.27 -10.00
N LEU A 88 -1.46 -1.92 -8.74
CA LEU A 88 -0.89 -2.85 -7.78
C LEU A 88 -2.02 -3.56 -7.03
N ARG A 89 -1.92 -4.87 -6.85
CA ARG A 89 -2.89 -5.66 -6.07
C ARG A 89 -2.21 -6.23 -4.84
N ILE A 90 -2.90 -6.15 -3.70
CA ILE A 90 -2.56 -6.81 -2.44
C ILE A 90 -3.73 -7.74 -2.13
N ASP A 91 -3.53 -9.03 -2.39
CA ASP A 91 -4.59 -10.01 -2.25
C ASP A 91 -4.65 -10.60 -0.83
N SER A 92 -5.77 -11.24 -0.48
CA SER A 92 -5.92 -12.06 0.73
C SER A 92 -5.63 -11.34 2.06
N ILE A 93 -5.98 -10.06 2.16
CA ILE A 93 -5.87 -9.28 3.40
C ILE A 93 -6.92 -9.79 4.41
N PRO A 94 -6.57 -10.09 5.67
CA PRO A 94 -7.53 -10.52 6.68
C PRO A 94 -8.63 -9.47 6.88
N SER A 95 -9.90 -9.90 6.91
CA SER A 95 -11.04 -8.99 7.10
C SER A 95 -10.98 -8.21 8.42
N THR A 96 -10.24 -8.72 9.42
CA THR A 96 -9.98 -8.03 10.69
C THR A 96 -9.15 -6.75 10.54
N SER A 97 -8.40 -6.61 9.44
CA SER A 97 -7.58 -5.42 9.14
C SER A 97 -8.36 -4.34 8.38
N LEU A 98 -9.59 -4.63 7.95
CA LEU A 98 -10.36 -3.75 7.06
C LEU A 98 -10.60 -2.37 7.68
N ASP A 99 -11.08 -2.31 8.92
CA ASP A 99 -11.42 -1.04 9.57
C ASP A 99 -10.17 -0.18 9.81
N GLY A 100 -9.06 -0.80 10.25
CA GLY A 100 -7.78 -0.10 10.43
C GLY A 100 -7.18 0.42 9.11
N ILE A 101 -7.35 -0.32 8.02
CA ILE A 101 -6.94 0.13 6.68
C ILE A 101 -7.80 1.32 6.22
N LYS A 102 -9.11 1.29 6.44
CA LYS A 102 -10.00 2.41 6.09
C LYS A 102 -9.65 3.67 6.88
N GLU A 103 -9.47 3.54 8.19
CA GLU A 103 -9.04 4.64 9.05
C GLU A 103 -7.70 5.22 8.57
N TRP A 104 -6.71 4.37 8.27
CA TRP A 104 -5.44 4.82 7.71
C TRP A 104 -5.60 5.57 6.38
N ILE A 105 -6.37 5.02 5.43
CA ILE A 105 -6.64 5.67 4.14
C ILE A 105 -7.27 7.06 4.37
N ASP A 106 -8.25 7.17 5.26
CA ASP A 106 -8.92 8.43 5.60
C ASP A 106 -7.93 9.46 6.18
N THR A 107 -6.98 9.04 7.03
CA THR A 107 -5.96 9.97 7.60
C THR A 107 -4.95 10.47 6.57
N THR A 108 -4.85 9.82 5.40
CA THR A 108 -3.89 10.16 4.33
C THR A 108 -4.51 10.95 3.18
N ASP A 109 -5.78 11.38 3.31
CA ASP A 109 -6.56 12.08 2.28
C ASP A 109 -6.68 11.30 0.95
N LEU A 110 -6.58 9.97 1.03
CA LEU A 110 -6.78 9.07 -0.10
C LEU A 110 -8.25 8.68 -0.21
N LYS A 111 -8.76 8.61 -1.44
CA LYS A 111 -10.11 8.12 -1.69
C LYS A 111 -10.10 6.61 -1.81
N TYR A 112 -11.16 5.96 -1.33
CA TYR A 112 -11.39 4.55 -1.59
C TYR A 112 -12.84 4.22 -1.96
N TYR A 113 -13.01 3.10 -2.66
CA TYR A 113 -14.29 2.44 -2.88
C TYR A 113 -14.28 1.02 -2.34
N GLU A 114 -15.46 0.47 -2.07
CA GLU A 114 -15.67 -0.93 -1.74
C GLU A 114 -16.44 -1.62 -2.87
N SER A 115 -16.00 -2.82 -3.22
CA SER A 115 -16.65 -3.65 -4.23
C SER A 115 -16.83 -5.07 -3.71
N ARG A 116 -17.97 -5.69 -4.04
CA ARG A 116 -18.27 -7.07 -3.63
C ARG A 116 -17.55 -8.13 -4.46
N LEU A 117 -17.01 -7.73 -5.61
CA LEU A 117 -16.37 -8.60 -6.61
C LEU A 117 -15.05 -7.96 -7.04
N ASN A 118 -14.14 -8.77 -7.57
CA ASN A 118 -12.93 -8.26 -8.22
C ASN A 118 -13.31 -7.55 -9.51
N LEU A 119 -12.78 -6.34 -9.70
CA LEU A 119 -12.99 -5.58 -10.92
C LEU A 119 -11.97 -6.01 -11.99
N ASN A 120 -12.29 -5.75 -13.26
CA ASN A 120 -11.40 -6.02 -14.37
C ASN A 120 -10.55 -4.78 -14.67
N TRP A 121 -9.34 -4.74 -14.11
CA TRP A 121 -8.39 -3.61 -14.21
C TRP A 121 -7.54 -3.61 -15.48
N ARG A 122 -8.04 -4.16 -16.58
CA ARG A 122 -7.29 -4.13 -17.85
C ARG A 122 -7.09 -2.69 -18.32
N PRO A 123 -5.92 -2.36 -18.91
CA PRO A 123 -5.74 -1.11 -19.62
C PRO A 123 -6.87 -0.93 -20.65
N ILE A 124 -7.47 0.27 -20.68
CA ILE A 124 -8.48 0.66 -21.67
C ILE A 124 -7.80 0.91 -23.02
#